data_AF-W2Y193-F1
#
_entry.id   AF-W2Y193-F1
#
_cell.length_a   1.000
_cell.length_b   1.000
_cell.length_c   1.000
_cell.angle_alpha   90.00
_cell.angle_beta   90.00
_cell.angle_gamma   90.00
#
_symmetry.space_group_name_H-M   'P 1'
#
loop_
_entity.id
_entity.type
_entity.pdbx_description
1 polymer ?
#
loop_
_entity_poly.entity_id
_entity_poly.type
_entity_poly.pdbx_seq_one_letter_code
_entity_poly.pdbx_strand_id
1 'polypeptide(L)'
;MKTWKKIVKTRKYGLNDIQQDEVENAIMKMMYSTTSAAFIRVRDDFEIFCNGLCPDICNKPCAEIFMYFQENRENCSDMWSNFGRGNYFIAGNTTTNRIESNWNQLKRLLGKKTRVDRTVAGLLQNQVNIVSHLLSSFRKFSVQSRPADTVPPFLQKVSAQLSNDTFVKVSAQWKLFMEKQKEARCVQQLPVQSKWKVLLPGTVWCVDVLTWSCTCLFYKSFRLPCQHIMMVASKGHGLGTLPAATVPDRWSMKEREALFDSLERNLIPLRQVINMVKSRPREFAAPSDHSPFKTVSCRPTGRRTVKYVRLKRKEQANMVVLSDTEKYARAVAVFEPLIEKLCTLSTIDYYQQMSKWKAVIENNIAESGAETTSATTVAQGDSDSDSFLDQLDYADAMAIIEAEQGLAMEVGSLGGRASAQKLLVASGSTVSQAN
;
A
#
# COMPACT_ATOMS: atom_id res chain seq x y z
N MET A 1 -10.30 7.10 3.04
CA MET A 1 -11.58 7.57 3.64
C MET A 1 -11.46 8.60 4.77
N LYS A 2 -10.93 8.33 5.99
CA LYS A 2 -11.07 9.23 7.17
C LYS A 2 -10.97 10.76 6.94
N THR A 3 -9.99 11.26 6.19
CA THR A 3 -9.87 12.70 5.88
C THR A 3 -11.02 13.22 5.01
N TRP A 4 -11.51 12.42 4.07
CA TRP A 4 -12.63 12.75 3.17
C TRP A 4 -13.94 12.90 3.95
N LYS A 5 -14.24 11.98 4.88
CA LYS A 5 -15.43 12.10 5.77
C LYS A 5 -15.53 13.47 6.46
N LYS A 6 -14.40 14.00 6.95
CA LYS A 6 -14.32 15.32 7.59
C LYS A 6 -14.53 16.49 6.62
N ILE A 7 -14.11 16.34 5.37
CA ILE A 7 -14.27 17.35 4.32
C ILE A 7 -15.73 17.42 3.89
N VAL A 8 -16.32 16.27 3.59
CA VAL A 8 -17.70 16.16 3.11
C VAL A 8 -18.68 16.74 4.14
N LYS A 9 -18.42 16.50 5.43
CA LYS A 9 -19.16 17.10 6.57
C LYS A 9 -18.81 18.57 6.87
N THR A 10 -18.02 19.25 6.04
CA THR A 10 -17.70 20.68 6.22
C THR A 10 -18.78 21.56 5.60
N ARG A 11 -19.47 22.37 6.42
CA ARG A 11 -20.59 23.26 6.01
C ARG A 11 -20.32 24.12 4.76
N LYS A 12 -19.04 24.44 4.45
CA LYS A 12 -18.63 25.16 3.24
C LYS A 12 -19.23 24.57 1.94
N TYR A 13 -19.38 23.25 1.85
CA TYR A 13 -19.83 22.58 0.63
C TYR A 13 -21.36 22.40 0.55
N GLY A 14 -22.12 22.83 1.57
CA GLY A 14 -23.58 22.90 1.54
C GLY A 14 -24.34 21.58 1.27
N LEU A 15 -23.70 20.42 1.47
CA LEU A 15 -24.23 19.08 1.19
C LEU A 15 -25.25 18.62 2.25
N ASN A 16 -26.40 18.10 1.81
CA ASN A 16 -27.29 17.33 2.69
C ASN A 16 -26.71 15.93 3.00
N ASP A 17 -27.27 15.19 3.96
CA ASP A 17 -26.66 13.93 4.40
C ASP A 17 -26.66 12.83 3.32
N ILE A 18 -27.69 12.76 2.46
CA ILE A 18 -27.71 11.82 1.31
C ILE A 18 -26.60 12.18 0.30
N GLN A 19 -26.44 13.48 0.02
CA GLN A 19 -25.35 13.97 -0.83
C GLN A 19 -23.96 13.69 -0.20
N GLN A 20 -23.84 13.77 1.12
CA GLN A 20 -22.59 13.41 1.80
C GLN A 20 -22.25 11.92 1.59
N ASP A 21 -23.22 11.03 1.78
CA ASP A 21 -22.99 9.60 1.62
C ASP A 21 -22.69 9.21 0.17
N GLU A 22 -23.35 9.80 -0.85
CA GLU A 22 -22.98 9.55 -2.25
C GLU A 22 -21.61 10.14 -2.64
N VAL A 23 -21.24 11.32 -2.12
CA VAL A 23 -19.89 11.89 -2.30
C VAL A 23 -18.82 11.03 -1.59
N GLU A 24 -19.16 10.31 -0.52
CA GLU A 24 -18.27 9.32 0.07
C GLU A 24 -18.23 8.00 -0.72
N ASN A 25 -19.37 7.54 -1.23
CA ASN A 25 -19.54 6.35 -2.07
C ASN A 25 -18.71 6.44 -3.35
N ALA A 26 -18.84 7.54 -4.09
CA ALA A 26 -18.11 7.81 -5.32
C ALA A 26 -16.58 7.78 -5.09
N ILE A 27 -16.09 8.43 -4.03
CA ILE A 27 -14.67 8.40 -3.68
C ILE A 27 -14.22 7.01 -3.20
N MET A 28 -15.09 6.21 -2.57
CA MET A 28 -14.76 4.84 -2.20
C MET A 28 -14.60 3.94 -3.44
N LYS A 29 -15.56 3.99 -4.35
CA LYS A 29 -15.54 3.29 -5.66
C LYS A 29 -14.33 3.70 -6.51
N MET A 30 -13.99 5.00 -6.57
CA MET A 30 -12.73 5.48 -7.18
C MET A 30 -11.48 4.96 -6.46
N MET A 31 -11.49 4.90 -5.13
CA MET A 31 -10.35 4.42 -4.34
C MET A 31 -10.07 2.94 -4.58
N TYR A 32 -11.12 2.12 -4.70
CA TYR A 32 -10.98 0.68 -4.92
C TYR A 32 -10.93 0.24 -6.38
N SER A 33 -11.31 1.12 -7.33
CA SER A 33 -11.20 0.91 -8.77
C SER A 33 -9.86 0.31 -9.19
N THR A 34 -9.92 -0.91 -9.75
CA THR A 34 -8.77 -1.76 -10.07
C THR A 34 -8.15 -1.48 -11.44
N THR A 35 -8.82 -0.67 -12.27
CA THR A 35 -8.35 -0.23 -13.60
C THR A 35 -8.61 1.27 -13.78
N SER A 36 -7.79 1.94 -14.58
CA SER A 36 -7.99 3.36 -14.92
C SER A 36 -9.36 3.60 -15.58
N ALA A 37 -9.80 2.70 -16.49
CA ALA A 37 -11.11 2.77 -17.12
C ALA A 37 -12.30 2.53 -16.17
N ALA A 38 -12.10 1.91 -15.00
CA ALA A 38 -13.11 1.88 -13.95
C ALA A 38 -13.13 3.20 -13.15
N PHE A 39 -11.96 3.70 -12.78
CA PHE A 39 -11.82 4.98 -12.07
C PHE A 39 -12.43 6.15 -12.85
N ILE A 40 -12.12 6.26 -14.15
CA ILE A 40 -12.62 7.33 -15.03
C ILE A 40 -14.14 7.32 -15.06
N ARG A 41 -14.80 6.16 -15.28
CA ARG A 41 -16.27 6.08 -15.26
C ARG A 41 -16.86 6.57 -13.94
N VAL A 42 -16.33 6.14 -12.80
CA VAL A 42 -16.84 6.59 -11.49
C VAL A 42 -16.54 8.08 -11.23
N ARG A 43 -15.46 8.63 -11.78
CA ARG A 43 -15.20 10.08 -11.77
C ARG A 43 -16.24 10.82 -12.60
N ASP A 44 -16.57 10.32 -13.79
CA ASP A 44 -17.52 10.95 -14.72
C ASP A 44 -18.94 10.90 -14.13
N ASP A 45 -19.34 9.77 -13.54
CA ASP A 45 -20.58 9.63 -12.76
C ASP A 45 -20.64 10.64 -11.59
N PHE A 46 -19.50 10.88 -10.93
CA PHE A 46 -19.36 11.83 -9.82
C PHE A 46 -19.40 13.30 -10.29
N GLU A 47 -18.89 13.60 -11.48
CA GLU A 47 -19.01 14.92 -12.11
C GLU A 47 -20.47 15.23 -12.47
N ILE A 48 -21.15 14.27 -13.11
CA ILE A 48 -22.58 14.35 -13.45
C ILE A 48 -23.42 14.58 -12.19
N PHE A 49 -23.17 13.80 -11.12
CA PHE A 49 -23.80 13.98 -9.81
C PHE A 49 -23.56 15.38 -9.24
N CYS A 50 -22.31 15.85 -9.18
CA CYS A 50 -21.99 17.15 -8.60
C CYS A 50 -22.50 18.34 -9.42
N ASN A 51 -22.68 18.18 -10.73
CA ASN A 51 -23.35 19.16 -11.60
C ASN A 51 -24.88 19.19 -11.43
N GLY A 52 -25.45 18.36 -10.54
CA GLY A 52 -26.89 18.35 -10.24
C GLY A 52 -27.74 17.57 -11.25
N LEU A 53 -27.12 16.82 -12.16
CA LEU A 53 -27.80 15.97 -13.16
C LEU A 53 -28.21 14.62 -12.51
N CYS A 54 -28.99 14.73 -11.44
CA CYS A 54 -29.11 13.76 -10.36
C CYS A 54 -30.55 13.82 -9.83
N PRO A 55 -31.52 13.19 -10.53
CA PRO A 55 -32.94 13.56 -10.47
C PRO A 55 -33.59 13.53 -9.08
N ASP A 56 -33.24 12.55 -8.25
CA ASP A 56 -33.94 12.25 -7.00
C ASP A 56 -33.18 12.67 -5.73
N ILE A 57 -31.96 13.22 -5.87
CA ILE A 57 -31.07 13.54 -4.73
C ILE A 57 -30.56 15.00 -4.79
N CYS A 58 -30.43 15.59 -5.97
CA CYS A 58 -29.74 16.86 -6.17
C CYS A 58 -30.66 18.00 -6.65
N ASN A 59 -31.49 18.54 -5.75
CA ASN A 59 -32.32 19.74 -6.03
C ASN A 59 -31.49 21.03 -6.30
N LYS A 60 -30.16 20.93 -6.33
CA LYS A 60 -29.17 21.95 -6.68
C LYS A 60 -27.84 21.26 -7.05
N PRO A 61 -26.98 21.88 -7.90
CA PRO A 61 -25.60 21.45 -8.04
C PRO A 61 -24.81 21.62 -6.73
N CYS A 62 -23.68 20.92 -6.61
CA CYS A 62 -22.72 21.03 -5.52
C CYS A 62 -21.27 21.10 -6.04
N ALA A 63 -21.05 21.94 -7.05
CA ALA A 63 -19.79 22.06 -7.77
C ALA A 63 -18.57 22.33 -6.87
N GLU A 64 -18.72 22.93 -5.68
CA GLU A 64 -17.60 23.25 -4.79
C GLU A 64 -16.91 22.01 -4.22
N ILE A 65 -17.61 20.88 -4.02
CA ILE A 65 -16.95 19.64 -3.57
C ILE A 65 -16.22 18.94 -4.73
N PHE A 66 -16.72 19.10 -5.97
CA PHE A 66 -16.08 18.57 -7.18
C PHE A 66 -14.82 19.35 -7.57
N MET A 67 -14.88 20.69 -7.65
CA MET A 67 -13.69 21.52 -7.86
C MET A 67 -12.59 21.20 -6.83
N TYR A 68 -12.99 21.06 -5.56
CA TYR A 68 -12.10 20.72 -4.47
C TYR A 68 -11.53 19.28 -4.55
N PHE A 69 -12.24 18.35 -5.21
CA PHE A 69 -11.72 17.04 -5.61
C PHE A 69 -10.70 17.18 -6.74
N GLN A 70 -11.03 17.81 -7.87
CA GLN A 70 -10.15 17.97 -9.03
C GLN A 70 -8.79 18.56 -8.62
N GLU A 71 -8.82 19.74 -8.02
CA GLU A 71 -7.65 20.53 -7.58
C GLU A 71 -6.66 19.78 -6.66
N ASN A 72 -7.11 18.76 -5.93
CA ASN A 72 -6.39 18.24 -4.76
C ASN A 72 -6.46 16.70 -4.58
N ARG A 73 -7.12 15.97 -5.48
CA ARG A 73 -7.27 14.51 -5.45
C ARG A 73 -7.11 13.89 -6.83
N GLU A 74 -7.73 14.44 -7.86
CA GLU A 74 -7.65 13.86 -9.20
C GLU A 74 -6.20 13.89 -9.74
N ASN A 75 -5.55 15.05 -9.64
CA ASN A 75 -4.14 15.26 -10.01
C ASN A 75 -3.13 14.41 -9.22
N CYS A 76 -3.56 13.68 -8.19
CA CYS A 76 -2.74 12.71 -7.46
C CYS A 76 -3.44 11.36 -7.28
N SER A 77 -4.40 11.04 -8.17
CA SER A 77 -5.19 9.79 -8.17
C SER A 77 -4.31 8.56 -8.05
N ASP A 78 -3.21 8.48 -8.80
CA ASP A 78 -2.24 7.36 -8.73
C ASP A 78 -1.64 7.13 -7.33
N MET A 79 -1.58 8.16 -6.48
CA MET A 79 -1.06 8.04 -5.11
C MET A 79 -2.08 7.49 -4.11
N TRP A 80 -3.36 7.37 -4.47
CA TRP A 80 -4.42 6.90 -3.56
C TRP A 80 -5.41 5.86 -4.14
N SER A 81 -5.57 5.76 -5.45
CA SER A 81 -6.39 4.75 -6.13
C SER A 81 -5.73 3.37 -6.16
N ASN A 82 -6.53 2.30 -6.23
CA ASN A 82 -6.02 0.94 -6.42
C ASN A 82 -5.38 0.73 -7.79
N PHE A 83 -5.87 1.35 -8.88
CA PHE A 83 -5.29 1.15 -10.22
C PHE A 83 -3.86 1.71 -10.33
N GLY A 84 -3.59 2.90 -9.78
CA GLY A 84 -2.29 3.55 -9.87
C GLY A 84 -1.28 2.97 -8.87
N ARG A 85 -1.68 2.85 -7.59
CA ARG A 85 -0.92 2.15 -6.56
C ARG A 85 -0.65 0.70 -6.91
N GLY A 86 -1.56 0.09 -7.68
CA GLY A 86 -1.48 -1.27 -8.17
C GLY A 86 -0.27 -1.57 -9.04
N ASN A 87 0.55 -0.58 -9.38
CA ASN A 87 1.85 -0.79 -10.03
C ASN A 87 3.00 -1.04 -9.04
N TYR A 88 2.80 -0.85 -7.74
CA TYR A 88 3.84 -0.91 -6.70
C TYR A 88 3.58 -2.01 -5.68
N PHE A 89 4.67 -2.55 -5.10
CA PHE A 89 4.58 -3.47 -3.96
C PHE A 89 4.17 -2.70 -2.70
N ILE A 90 2.95 -2.95 -2.22
CA ILE A 90 2.38 -2.31 -1.02
C ILE A 90 2.27 -3.26 0.17
N ALA A 91 2.26 -4.58 -0.04
CA ALA A 91 2.02 -5.59 0.99
C ALA A 91 0.72 -5.36 1.81
N GLY A 92 -0.30 -4.76 1.18
CA GLY A 92 -1.56 -4.33 1.83
C GLY A 92 -1.49 -3.00 2.60
N ASN A 93 -0.34 -2.30 2.63
CA ASN A 93 -0.17 -1.03 3.34
C ASN A 93 -0.73 0.15 2.51
N THR A 94 -2.05 0.21 2.34
CA THR A 94 -2.74 1.28 1.61
C THR A 94 -2.95 2.56 2.44
N THR A 95 -2.54 2.59 3.71
CA THR A 95 -2.78 3.73 4.61
C THR A 95 -1.58 4.02 5.52
N THR A 96 -1.44 5.29 5.90
CA THR A 96 -0.48 5.76 6.92
C THR A 96 -0.83 5.29 8.33
N ASN A 97 -2.01 4.70 8.55
CA ASN A 97 -2.50 4.20 9.84
C ASN A 97 -1.46 3.37 10.62
N ARG A 98 -0.67 2.53 9.95
CA ARG A 98 0.39 1.71 10.57
C ARG A 98 1.53 2.57 11.13
N ILE A 99 1.96 3.58 10.36
CA ILE A 99 3.00 4.53 10.77
C ILE A 99 2.48 5.42 11.90
N GLU A 100 1.26 5.95 11.77
CA GLU A 100 0.60 6.77 12.78
C GLU A 100 0.37 6.00 14.09
N SER A 101 -0.05 4.73 14.02
CA SER A 101 -0.23 3.86 15.19
C SER A 101 1.09 3.60 15.91
N ASN A 102 2.16 3.25 15.19
CA ASN A 102 3.50 3.09 15.78
C ASN A 102 4.00 4.38 16.43
N TRP A 103 3.83 5.55 15.78
CA TRP A 103 4.16 6.83 16.40
C TRP A 103 3.32 7.11 17.66
N ASN A 104 2.05 6.72 17.69
CA ASN A 104 1.18 6.90 18.86
C ASN A 104 1.46 5.87 19.97
N GLN A 105 2.01 4.70 19.66
CA GLN A 105 2.60 3.80 20.66
C GLN A 105 3.87 4.41 21.26
N LEU A 106 4.80 4.90 20.42
CA LEU A 106 6.03 5.56 20.88
C LEU A 106 5.74 6.81 21.74
N LYS A 107 4.82 7.70 21.32
CA LYS A 107 4.42 8.87 22.13
C LYS A 107 3.87 8.49 23.50
N ARG A 108 3.07 7.41 23.59
CA ARG A 108 2.52 6.92 24.87
C ARG A 108 3.62 6.31 25.75
N LEU A 109 4.56 5.58 25.16
CA LEU A 109 5.69 4.96 25.86
C LEU A 109 6.71 5.99 26.37
N LEU A 110 6.87 7.12 25.68
CA LEU A 110 7.81 8.19 26.02
C LEU A 110 7.22 9.28 26.91
N GLY A 111 5.96 9.67 26.68
CA GLY A 111 5.30 10.81 27.34
C GLY A 111 5.57 12.17 26.66
N LYS A 112 5.04 13.26 27.26
CA LYS A 112 5.15 14.63 26.72
C LYS A 112 6.51 15.32 27.00
N LYS A 113 7.23 14.90 28.05
CA LYS A 113 8.54 15.45 28.45
C LYS A 113 9.42 14.32 28.99
N THR A 114 10.52 14.03 28.31
CA THR A 114 11.32 12.80 28.55
C THR A 114 12.80 13.11 28.43
N ARG A 115 13.60 12.70 29.43
CA ARG A 115 15.08 12.81 29.37
C ARG A 115 15.62 11.92 28.25
N VAL A 116 16.69 12.37 27.57
CA VAL A 116 17.29 11.65 26.43
C VAL A 116 17.68 10.20 26.77
N ASP A 117 18.21 9.95 27.97
CA ASP A 117 18.55 8.60 28.44
C ASP A 117 17.31 7.69 28.50
N ARG A 118 16.24 8.15 29.15
CA ARG A 118 14.95 7.44 29.23
C ARG A 118 14.28 7.30 27.86
N THR A 119 14.46 8.26 26.95
CA THR A 119 14.00 8.17 25.56
C THR A 119 14.71 7.08 24.78
N VAL A 120 16.05 6.99 24.86
CA VAL A 120 16.82 5.90 24.24
C VAL A 120 16.39 4.55 24.80
N ALA A 121 16.32 4.40 26.13
CA ALA A 121 15.86 3.14 26.73
C ALA A 121 14.42 2.78 26.34
N GLY A 122 13.53 3.76 26.17
CA GLY A 122 12.17 3.53 25.69
C GLY A 122 12.12 3.05 24.23
N LEU A 123 12.90 3.67 23.35
CA LEU A 123 13.03 3.25 21.95
C LEU A 123 13.63 1.84 21.84
N LEU A 124 14.67 1.54 22.61
CA LEU A 124 15.26 0.19 22.65
C LEU A 124 14.28 -0.84 23.22
N GLN A 125 13.51 -0.50 24.27
CA GLN A 125 12.46 -1.39 24.82
C GLN A 125 11.38 -1.67 23.77
N ASN A 126 11.00 -0.69 22.96
CA ASN A 126 10.06 -0.89 21.85
C ASN A 126 10.62 -1.86 20.79
N GLN A 127 11.90 -1.72 20.40
CA GLN A 127 12.56 -2.65 19.48
C GLN A 127 12.66 -4.06 20.07
N VAL A 128 13.04 -4.20 21.34
CA VAL A 128 13.07 -5.49 22.07
C VAL A 128 11.68 -6.15 22.06
N ASN A 129 10.61 -5.39 22.25
CA ASN A 129 9.24 -5.90 22.22
C ASN A 129 8.84 -6.38 20.81
N ILE A 130 9.12 -5.59 19.77
CA ILE A 130 8.84 -5.95 18.36
C ILE A 130 9.59 -7.22 17.97
N VAL A 131 10.89 -7.30 18.24
CA VAL A 131 11.71 -8.48 17.92
C VAL A 131 11.28 -9.70 18.75
N SER A 132 10.94 -9.54 20.03
CA SER A 132 10.40 -10.64 20.86
C SER A 132 9.06 -11.17 20.31
N HIS A 133 8.21 -10.29 19.77
CA HIS A 133 6.97 -10.71 19.10
C HIS A 133 7.27 -11.50 17.81
N LEU A 134 8.22 -11.03 16.98
CA LEU A 134 8.63 -11.75 15.77
C LEU A 134 9.21 -13.13 16.09
N LEU A 135 10.08 -13.24 17.10
CA LEU A 135 10.61 -14.52 17.58
C LEU A 135 9.50 -15.45 18.09
N SER A 136 8.47 -14.90 18.77
CA SER A 136 7.29 -15.68 19.16
C SER A 136 6.50 -16.18 17.94
N SER A 137 6.34 -15.35 16.90
CA SER A 137 5.72 -15.75 15.64
C SER A 137 6.51 -16.84 14.89
N PHE A 138 7.85 -16.78 14.91
CA PHE A 138 8.71 -17.81 14.33
C PHE A 138 8.63 -19.13 15.11
N ARG A 139 8.76 -19.12 16.45
CA ARG A 139 8.59 -20.32 17.29
C ARG A 139 7.21 -20.96 17.14
N LYS A 140 6.15 -20.15 17.00
CA LYS A 140 4.80 -20.67 16.68
C LYS A 140 4.77 -21.35 15.31
N PHE A 141 5.37 -20.74 14.28
CA PHE A 141 5.39 -21.31 12.93
C PHE A 141 6.18 -22.63 12.84
N SER A 142 7.34 -22.75 13.50
CA SER A 142 8.15 -23.96 13.44
C SER A 142 7.57 -25.15 14.23
N VAL A 143 6.80 -24.87 15.29
CA VAL A 143 6.15 -25.90 16.12
C VAL A 143 4.73 -26.24 15.65
N GLN A 144 3.98 -25.31 15.04
CA GLN A 144 2.60 -25.53 14.63
C GLN A 144 2.47 -25.89 13.14
N SER A 145 2.33 -27.18 12.85
CA SER A 145 1.81 -27.62 11.56
C SER A 145 0.37 -27.13 11.36
N ARG A 146 0.03 -26.77 10.12
CA ARG A 146 -1.37 -26.56 9.71
C ARG A 146 -2.05 -27.94 9.65
N PRO A 147 -3.30 -28.11 10.14
CA PRO A 147 -4.03 -29.36 9.95
C PRO A 147 -4.16 -29.67 8.44
N ALA A 148 -3.83 -30.89 8.04
CA ALA A 148 -3.74 -31.26 6.62
C ALA A 148 -5.03 -30.94 5.85
N ASP A 149 -6.18 -31.23 6.45
CA ASP A 149 -7.51 -31.07 5.87
C ASP A 149 -7.91 -29.60 5.63
N THR A 150 -7.20 -28.65 6.27
CA THR A 150 -7.42 -27.20 6.08
C THR A 150 -6.64 -26.60 4.90
N VAL A 151 -5.78 -27.40 4.25
CA VAL A 151 -4.91 -26.95 3.17
C VAL A 151 -5.18 -27.77 1.91
N PRO A 152 -5.73 -27.16 0.83
CA PRO A 152 -5.90 -27.82 -0.45
C PRO A 152 -4.58 -28.46 -0.93
N PRO A 153 -4.57 -29.71 -1.44
CA PRO A 153 -3.34 -30.41 -1.83
C PRO A 153 -2.42 -29.60 -2.77
N PHE A 154 -3.04 -28.90 -3.72
CA PHE A 154 -2.32 -28.01 -4.65
C PHE A 154 -1.50 -26.91 -3.95
N LEU A 155 -1.92 -26.43 -2.78
CA LEU A 155 -1.28 -25.35 -2.03
C LEU A 155 -0.27 -25.82 -0.96
N GLN A 156 -0.12 -27.11 -0.68
CA GLN A 156 0.67 -27.60 0.46
C GLN A 156 2.12 -27.07 0.50
N LYS A 157 2.79 -27.04 -0.65
CA LYS A 157 4.16 -26.51 -0.80
C LYS A 157 4.26 -24.99 -0.52
N VAL A 158 3.18 -24.26 -0.70
CA VAL A 158 3.07 -22.81 -0.48
C VAL A 158 2.60 -22.50 0.95
N SER A 159 1.66 -23.26 1.51
CA SER A 159 1.22 -23.09 2.90
C SER A 159 2.33 -23.36 3.90
N ALA A 160 3.27 -24.27 3.56
CA ALA A 160 4.47 -24.61 4.31
C ALA A 160 5.59 -23.55 4.23
N GLN A 161 5.40 -22.47 3.48
CA GLN A 161 6.31 -21.32 3.42
C GLN A 161 5.72 -20.05 4.04
N LEU A 162 4.40 -19.96 4.24
CA LEU A 162 3.71 -18.72 4.59
C LEU A 162 3.19 -18.69 6.03
N SER A 163 3.20 -17.52 6.67
CA SER A 163 2.47 -17.28 7.92
C SER A 163 0.95 -17.39 7.72
N ASN A 164 0.17 -17.54 8.79
CA ASN A 164 -1.30 -17.63 8.73
C ASN A 164 -1.91 -16.44 7.98
N ASP A 165 -1.64 -15.22 8.42
CA ASP A 165 -2.17 -13.97 7.84
C ASP A 165 -1.79 -13.79 6.37
N THR A 166 -0.66 -14.36 5.93
CA THR A 166 -0.21 -14.31 4.53
C THR A 166 -0.89 -15.40 3.70
N PHE A 167 -1.01 -16.61 4.24
CA PHE A 167 -1.67 -17.73 3.56
C PHE A 167 -3.15 -17.47 3.32
N VAL A 168 -3.88 -16.84 4.24
CA VAL A 168 -5.30 -16.44 4.05
C VAL A 168 -5.51 -15.67 2.74
N LYS A 169 -4.57 -14.80 2.35
CA LYS A 169 -4.63 -14.02 1.10
C LYS A 169 -4.45 -14.90 -0.14
N VAL A 170 -3.63 -15.95 -0.05
CA VAL A 170 -3.45 -16.95 -1.11
C VAL A 170 -4.65 -17.92 -1.17
N SER A 171 -5.24 -18.29 -0.03
CA SER A 171 -6.48 -19.08 0.02
C SER A 171 -7.67 -18.36 -0.61
N ALA A 172 -7.77 -17.03 -0.45
CA ALA A 172 -8.76 -16.22 -1.17
C ALA A 172 -8.54 -16.25 -2.69
N GLN A 173 -7.28 -16.17 -3.15
CA GLN A 173 -6.96 -16.35 -4.58
C GLN A 173 -7.25 -17.78 -5.08
N TRP A 174 -7.16 -18.79 -4.22
CA TRP A 174 -7.53 -20.17 -4.54
C TRP A 174 -9.03 -20.38 -4.68
N LYS A 175 -9.88 -19.71 -3.88
CA LYS A 175 -11.35 -19.69 -4.11
C LYS A 175 -11.67 -19.19 -5.53
N LEU A 176 -11.16 -18.01 -5.86
CA LEU A 176 -11.34 -17.38 -7.18
C LEU A 176 -10.79 -18.24 -8.33
N PHE A 177 -9.66 -18.94 -8.11
CA PHE A 177 -9.18 -19.96 -9.04
C PHE A 177 -10.20 -21.10 -9.21
N MET A 178 -10.67 -21.70 -8.11
CA MET A 178 -11.58 -22.85 -8.15
C MET A 178 -12.90 -22.54 -8.84
N GLU A 179 -13.41 -21.32 -8.67
CA GLU A 179 -14.56 -20.76 -9.39
C GLU A 179 -14.25 -20.57 -10.89
N LYS A 180 -13.27 -19.72 -11.21
CA LYS A 180 -13.08 -19.15 -12.55
C LYS A 180 -12.19 -19.99 -13.47
N GLN A 181 -11.57 -21.06 -12.96
CA GLN A 181 -10.72 -21.95 -13.76
C GLN A 181 -11.45 -22.53 -14.97
N LYS A 182 -12.76 -22.80 -14.91
CA LYS A 182 -13.49 -23.41 -16.04
C LYS A 182 -13.51 -22.48 -17.27
N GLU A 183 -13.79 -21.21 -17.04
CA GLU A 183 -13.80 -20.14 -18.05
C GLU A 183 -12.38 -19.73 -18.51
N ALA A 184 -11.38 -19.89 -17.64
CA ALA A 184 -10.01 -19.48 -17.93
C ALA A 184 -9.36 -20.29 -19.07
N ARG A 185 -8.89 -19.60 -20.11
CA ARG A 185 -8.01 -20.15 -21.16
C ARG A 185 -6.58 -19.62 -20.98
N CYS A 186 -5.63 -20.52 -20.83
CA CYS A 186 -4.20 -20.18 -20.84
C CYS A 186 -3.64 -20.33 -22.26
N VAL A 187 -2.82 -19.37 -22.71
CA VAL A 187 -2.18 -19.36 -24.03
C VAL A 187 -0.72 -18.93 -23.88
N GLN A 188 0.23 -19.76 -24.30
CA GLN A 188 1.66 -19.41 -24.32
C GLN A 188 1.94 -18.33 -25.37
N GLN A 189 2.76 -17.33 -25.03
CA GLN A 189 3.07 -16.20 -25.91
C GLN A 189 4.39 -16.43 -26.65
N LEU A 190 4.32 -17.11 -27.79
CA LEU A 190 5.46 -17.26 -28.68
C LEU A 190 6.01 -15.89 -29.15
N PRO A 191 7.33 -15.74 -29.35
CA PRO A 191 8.37 -16.76 -29.17
C PRO A 191 8.81 -16.98 -27.71
N VAL A 192 8.35 -16.17 -26.75
CA VAL A 192 8.85 -16.16 -25.36
C VAL A 192 8.14 -17.23 -24.53
N GLN A 193 8.70 -18.45 -24.53
CA GLN A 193 8.11 -19.63 -23.88
C GLN A 193 7.78 -19.47 -22.38
N SER A 194 8.47 -18.58 -21.65
CA SER A 194 8.17 -18.28 -20.24
C SER A 194 6.87 -17.50 -20.05
N LYS A 195 6.36 -16.80 -21.07
CA LYS A 195 5.23 -15.87 -20.94
C LYS A 195 3.93 -16.49 -21.41
N TRP A 196 2.90 -16.31 -20.60
CA TRP A 196 1.56 -16.89 -20.77
C TRP A 196 0.50 -15.81 -20.60
N LYS A 197 -0.48 -15.79 -21.49
CA LYS A 197 -1.70 -15.00 -21.35
C LYS A 197 -2.79 -15.86 -20.72
N VAL A 198 -3.35 -15.38 -19.62
CA VAL A 198 -4.57 -15.90 -19.00
C VAL A 198 -5.73 -15.05 -19.49
N LEU A 199 -6.61 -15.68 -20.26
CA LEU A 199 -7.83 -15.09 -20.79
C LEU A 199 -9.00 -15.46 -19.87
N LEU A 200 -9.68 -14.45 -19.34
CA LEU A 200 -10.93 -14.54 -18.59
C LEU A 200 -11.97 -13.63 -19.28
N PRO A 201 -13.27 -13.79 -19.01
CA PRO A 201 -14.29 -12.87 -19.55
C PRO A 201 -13.92 -11.40 -19.27
N GLY A 202 -13.82 -10.61 -20.34
CA GLY A 202 -13.47 -9.19 -20.29
C GLY A 202 -12.06 -8.82 -19.80
N THR A 203 -11.19 -9.77 -19.44
CA THR A 203 -9.84 -9.44 -18.91
C THR A 203 -8.73 -10.37 -19.41
N VAL A 204 -7.54 -9.79 -19.60
CA VAL A 204 -6.33 -10.51 -20.04
C VAL A 204 -5.18 -10.19 -19.10
N TRP A 205 -4.60 -11.22 -18.49
CA TRP A 205 -3.45 -11.10 -17.59
C TRP A 205 -2.26 -11.83 -18.16
N CYS A 206 -1.05 -11.29 -17.97
CA CYS A 206 0.18 -11.97 -18.36
C CYS A 206 0.85 -12.56 -17.12
N VAL A 207 1.34 -13.79 -17.25
CA VAL A 207 2.13 -14.52 -16.25
C VAL A 207 3.47 -14.87 -16.89
N ASP A 208 4.56 -14.71 -16.15
CA ASP A 208 5.87 -15.23 -16.52
C ASP A 208 6.26 -16.36 -15.55
N VAL A 209 6.46 -17.58 -16.07
CA VAL A 209 6.68 -18.77 -15.24
C VAL A 209 8.14 -18.99 -14.82
N LEU A 210 9.08 -18.24 -15.40
CA LEU A 210 10.48 -18.26 -14.94
C LEU A 210 10.61 -17.50 -13.60
N THR A 211 9.86 -16.40 -13.48
CA THR A 211 9.83 -15.53 -12.29
C THR A 211 8.61 -15.76 -11.39
N TRP A 212 7.69 -16.64 -11.80
CA TRP A 212 6.34 -16.78 -11.24
C TRP A 212 5.63 -15.44 -10.99
N SER A 213 5.81 -14.51 -11.92
CA SER A 213 5.27 -13.15 -11.83
C SER A 213 3.99 -12.97 -12.64
N CYS A 214 3.17 -11.99 -12.28
CA CYS A 214 1.90 -11.73 -12.96
C CYS A 214 1.58 -10.22 -13.02
N THR A 215 0.95 -9.76 -14.12
CA THR A 215 0.59 -8.35 -14.30
C THR A 215 -0.61 -7.90 -13.47
N CYS A 216 -1.31 -8.80 -12.79
CA CYS A 216 -2.52 -8.48 -12.04
C CYS A 216 -2.26 -7.69 -10.74
N LEU A 217 -3.27 -6.91 -10.34
CA LEU A 217 -3.25 -6.04 -9.17
C LEU A 217 -2.79 -6.76 -7.89
N PHE A 218 -3.28 -7.98 -7.64
CA PHE A 218 -2.90 -8.77 -6.46
C PHE A 218 -1.39 -9.10 -6.47
N TYR A 219 -0.86 -9.62 -7.58
CA TYR A 219 0.56 -9.97 -7.65
C TYR A 219 1.46 -8.73 -7.59
N LYS A 220 1.10 -7.63 -8.26
CA LYS A 220 1.88 -6.39 -8.15
C LYS A 220 1.86 -5.84 -6.71
N SER A 221 0.69 -5.81 -6.06
CA SER A 221 0.52 -5.31 -4.70
C SER A 221 1.21 -6.17 -3.63
N PHE A 222 1.18 -7.49 -3.75
CA PHE A 222 1.61 -8.43 -2.70
C PHE A 222 2.82 -9.28 -3.07
N ARG A 223 3.19 -9.46 -4.35
CA ARG A 223 4.18 -10.45 -4.81
C ARG A 223 3.93 -11.85 -4.19
N LEU A 224 2.68 -12.29 -4.23
CA LEU A 224 2.19 -13.58 -3.74
C LEU A 224 1.45 -14.33 -4.86
N PRO A 225 1.35 -15.67 -4.80
CA PRO A 225 0.63 -16.45 -5.81
C PRO A 225 -0.82 -15.99 -5.96
N CYS A 226 -1.18 -15.58 -7.18
CA CYS A 226 -2.52 -15.13 -7.54
C CYS A 226 -3.27 -16.22 -8.32
N GLN A 227 -4.59 -16.05 -8.50
CA GLN A 227 -5.40 -17.01 -9.24
C GLN A 227 -4.86 -17.30 -10.66
N HIS A 228 -4.28 -16.31 -11.34
CA HIS A 228 -3.72 -16.48 -12.69
C HIS A 228 -2.43 -17.32 -12.71
N ILE A 229 -1.59 -17.20 -11.67
CA ILE A 229 -0.43 -18.08 -11.47
C ILE A 229 -0.88 -19.51 -11.23
N MET A 230 -1.96 -19.71 -10.45
CA MET A 230 -2.57 -21.02 -10.23
C MET A 230 -3.16 -21.59 -11.53
N MET A 231 -3.81 -20.76 -12.35
CA MET A 231 -4.30 -21.14 -13.69
C MET A 231 -3.18 -21.60 -14.61
N VAL A 232 -2.07 -20.87 -14.71
CA VAL A 232 -0.94 -21.26 -15.58
C VAL A 232 -0.22 -22.49 -15.04
N ALA A 233 -0.01 -22.60 -13.73
CA ALA A 233 0.57 -23.80 -13.12
C ALA A 233 -0.29 -25.05 -13.38
N SER A 234 -1.60 -24.98 -13.12
CA SER A 234 -2.52 -26.12 -13.25
C SER A 234 -2.91 -26.43 -14.71
N LYS A 235 -3.42 -25.44 -15.46
CA LYS A 235 -3.89 -25.65 -16.86
C LYS A 235 -2.81 -25.48 -17.92
N GLY A 236 -1.80 -24.65 -17.69
CA GLY A 236 -0.72 -24.40 -18.66
C GLY A 236 0.40 -25.43 -18.60
N HIS A 237 0.77 -25.86 -17.39
CA HIS A 237 1.89 -26.79 -17.12
C HIS A 237 1.47 -28.13 -16.49
N GLY A 238 0.17 -28.37 -16.29
CA GLY A 238 -0.34 -29.64 -15.76
C GLY A 238 0.07 -29.96 -14.31
N LEU A 239 0.53 -28.97 -13.54
CA LEU A 239 1.10 -29.20 -12.21
C LEU A 239 0.03 -29.59 -11.20
N GLY A 240 0.16 -30.77 -10.59
CA GLY A 240 -0.70 -31.20 -9.47
C GLY A 240 -0.42 -30.49 -8.14
N THR A 241 0.70 -29.75 -8.02
CA THR A 241 1.02 -28.90 -6.87
C THR A 241 1.68 -27.60 -7.30
N LEU A 242 1.31 -26.50 -6.66
CA LEU A 242 1.88 -25.18 -6.88
C LEU A 242 3.34 -25.15 -6.36
N PRO A 243 4.34 -24.75 -7.16
CA PRO A 243 5.73 -24.74 -6.72
C PRO A 243 5.99 -23.79 -5.55
N ALA A 244 6.84 -24.18 -4.61
CA ALA A 244 7.27 -23.31 -3.50
C ALA A 244 7.95 -22.02 -4.00
N ALA A 245 8.64 -22.08 -5.15
CA ALA A 245 9.24 -20.93 -5.84
C ALA A 245 8.25 -19.85 -6.29
N THR A 246 6.93 -20.08 -6.17
CA THR A 246 5.91 -19.02 -6.35
C THR A 246 5.83 -18.07 -5.14
N VAL A 247 6.49 -18.39 -4.02
CA VAL A 247 6.60 -17.57 -2.81
C VAL A 247 8.00 -16.95 -2.75
N PRO A 248 8.15 -15.63 -2.91
CA PRO A 248 9.43 -14.95 -2.71
C PRO A 248 9.90 -15.00 -1.25
N ASP A 249 11.21 -14.97 -1.03
CA ASP A 249 11.89 -15.02 0.28
C ASP A 249 11.33 -14.00 1.29
N ARG A 250 10.93 -12.82 0.80
CA ARG A 250 10.24 -11.76 1.56
C ARG A 250 8.99 -12.25 2.30
N TRP A 251 8.35 -13.32 1.82
CA TRP A 251 7.17 -13.93 2.43
C TRP A 251 7.45 -15.28 3.07
N SER A 252 8.52 -15.96 2.65
CA SER A 252 8.98 -17.20 3.28
C SER A 252 9.19 -17.00 4.78
N MET A 253 8.69 -17.96 5.57
CA MET A 253 8.95 -18.08 6.99
C MET A 253 10.20 -18.93 7.24
N LYS A 254 10.56 -19.83 6.32
CA LYS A 254 11.79 -20.65 6.41
C LYS A 254 13.05 -19.83 6.16
N GLU A 255 13.07 -18.96 5.14
CA GLU A 255 14.20 -18.06 4.90
C GLU A 255 14.41 -17.08 6.07
N ARG A 256 13.33 -16.76 6.80
CA ARG A 256 13.40 -15.96 8.04
C ARG A 256 13.85 -16.75 9.26
N GLU A 257 13.71 -18.07 9.27
CA GLU A 257 14.15 -18.93 10.36
C GLU A 257 15.69 -18.88 10.51
N ALA A 258 16.42 -18.73 9.38
CA ALA A 258 17.85 -18.44 9.38
C ALA A 258 18.24 -17.11 10.09
N LEU A 259 17.31 -16.18 10.29
CA LEU A 259 17.54 -14.94 11.03
C LEU A 259 17.25 -15.08 12.54
N PHE A 260 16.68 -16.21 12.98
CA PHE A 260 16.18 -16.40 14.35
C PHE A 260 17.26 -16.16 15.41
N ASP A 261 18.34 -16.92 15.34
CA ASP A 261 19.47 -16.83 16.27
C ASP A 261 20.12 -15.45 16.28
N SER A 262 20.20 -14.81 15.11
CA SER A 262 20.76 -13.46 14.97
C SER A 262 19.89 -12.45 15.73
N LEU A 263 18.57 -12.53 15.57
CA LEU A 263 17.62 -11.68 16.28
C LEU A 263 17.62 -11.95 17.79
N GLU A 264 17.66 -13.21 18.25
CA GLU A 264 17.67 -13.53 19.68
C GLU A 264 18.99 -13.12 20.36
N ARG A 265 20.15 -13.36 19.74
CA ARG A 265 21.45 -12.88 20.25
C ARG A 265 21.49 -11.35 20.37
N ASN A 266 20.97 -10.64 19.37
CA ASN A 266 20.95 -9.17 19.38
C ASN A 266 20.00 -8.56 20.42
N LEU A 267 19.06 -9.32 21.01
CA LEU A 267 18.24 -8.81 22.13
C LEU A 267 19.06 -8.60 23.42
N ILE A 268 20.16 -9.33 23.61
CA ILE A 268 20.95 -9.32 24.85
C ILE A 268 21.58 -7.94 25.13
N PRO A 269 22.39 -7.34 24.22
CA PRO A 269 22.98 -6.02 24.46
C PRO A 269 21.92 -4.91 24.59
N LEU A 270 20.81 -5.01 23.86
CA LEU A 270 19.70 -4.05 23.99
C LEU A 270 19.10 -4.08 25.40
N ARG A 271 18.86 -5.28 25.95
CA ARG A 271 18.35 -5.46 27.32
C ARG A 271 19.35 -4.95 28.38
N GLN A 272 20.65 -5.13 28.16
CA GLN A 272 21.70 -4.59 29.04
C GLN A 272 21.65 -3.05 29.10
N VAL A 273 21.65 -2.36 27.95
CA VAL A 273 21.58 -0.89 27.89
C VAL A 273 20.28 -0.35 28.52
N ILE A 274 19.15 -0.99 28.26
CA ILE A 274 17.86 -0.66 28.89
C ILE A 274 17.96 -0.76 30.41
N ASN A 275 18.57 -1.82 30.94
CA ASN A 275 18.70 -2.04 32.38
C ASN A 275 19.65 -1.02 33.03
N MET A 276 20.78 -0.67 32.38
CA MET A 276 21.70 0.39 32.86
C MET A 276 21.02 1.76 32.96
N VAL A 277 20.13 2.09 32.03
CA VAL A 277 19.33 3.34 32.12
C VAL A 277 18.26 3.26 33.20
N LYS A 278 17.64 2.08 33.40
CA LYS A 278 16.65 1.87 34.46
C LYS A 278 17.26 2.02 35.85
N SER A 279 18.45 1.46 36.08
CA SER A 279 19.14 1.42 37.39
C SER A 279 19.86 2.70 37.81
N ARG A 280 20.07 3.67 36.90
CA ARG A 280 20.62 4.99 37.28
C ARG A 280 19.72 5.68 38.33
N PRO A 281 20.28 6.12 39.48
CA PRO A 281 19.56 6.91 40.48
C PRO A 281 18.91 8.17 39.89
N ARG A 282 17.86 8.66 40.54
CA ARG A 282 17.26 9.97 40.22
C ARG A 282 18.15 11.15 40.66
N GLU A 283 19.06 10.91 41.59
CA GLU A 283 19.89 11.92 42.25
C GLU A 283 21.10 12.32 41.40
N PHE A 284 20.83 13.16 40.40
CA PHE A 284 21.68 14.30 40.11
C PHE A 284 20.75 15.50 39.93
N ALA A 285 20.35 16.09 41.06
CA ALA A 285 19.94 17.49 41.06
C ALA A 285 21.12 18.33 40.58
N ALA A 286 20.86 19.38 39.79
CA ALA A 286 21.91 20.35 39.48
C ALA A 286 22.38 21.00 40.80
N PRO A 287 23.68 21.29 40.98
CA PRO A 287 24.17 22.03 42.13
C PRO A 287 23.39 23.34 42.29
N SER A 288 22.94 23.64 43.50
CA SER A 288 22.20 24.87 43.81
C SER A 288 23.12 26.09 43.69
N ASP A 289 22.75 27.06 42.85
CA ASP A 289 23.52 28.28 42.62
C ASP A 289 23.72 29.10 43.90
N HIS A 290 24.93 29.04 44.46
CA HIS A 290 25.35 29.82 45.62
C HIS A 290 26.70 30.54 45.38
N SER A 291 26.70 31.45 44.39
CA SER A 291 27.61 32.61 44.29
C SER A 291 29.11 32.35 44.00
N PRO A 292 29.93 33.37 43.67
CA PRO A 292 29.60 34.67 43.07
C PRO A 292 30.52 34.99 41.86
N PHE A 293 30.10 34.75 40.62
CA PHE A 293 30.79 35.30 39.45
C PHE A 293 29.83 36.04 38.51
N LYS A 294 30.29 37.20 38.01
CA LYS A 294 29.43 38.26 37.47
C LYS A 294 28.83 37.89 36.11
N THR A 295 27.55 38.24 35.95
CA THR A 295 26.77 38.10 34.71
C THR A 295 27.41 38.86 33.54
N VAL A 296 28.12 38.16 32.66
CA VAL A 296 28.44 38.66 31.31
C VAL A 296 27.31 38.26 30.36
N SER A 297 26.58 39.25 29.85
CA SER A 297 25.38 39.05 29.03
C SER A 297 25.73 38.64 27.59
N CYS A 298 26.17 37.40 27.39
CA CYS A 298 26.29 36.80 26.07
C CYS A 298 24.90 36.37 25.55
N ARG A 299 24.20 37.28 24.87
CA ARG A 299 23.01 36.95 24.07
C ARG A 299 23.37 35.85 23.04
N PRO A 300 22.78 34.63 23.09
CA PRO A 300 22.98 33.65 22.04
C PRO A 300 22.24 34.11 20.79
N THR A 301 22.98 34.48 19.75
CA THR A 301 22.42 34.84 18.44
C THR A 301 21.57 33.68 17.88
N GLY A 302 20.51 34.05 17.15
CA GLY A 302 19.35 33.17 16.91
C GLY A 302 19.69 31.76 16.42
N ARG A 303 19.39 30.75 17.25
CA ARG A 303 19.26 29.36 16.77
C ARG A 303 18.16 29.33 15.71
N ARG A 304 18.54 29.02 14.47
CA ARG A 304 17.58 28.68 13.39
C ARG A 304 16.62 27.60 13.92
N THR A 305 15.34 27.68 13.58
CA THR A 305 14.31 26.71 14.00
C THR A 305 13.36 26.44 12.84
N VAL A 306 13.62 25.37 12.09
CA VAL A 306 12.78 24.96 10.94
C VAL A 306 11.48 24.34 11.45
N LYS A 307 10.36 24.92 11.00
CA LYS A 307 9.04 24.47 11.42
C LYS A 307 8.54 23.38 10.47
N TYR A 308 8.41 22.16 10.98
CA TYR A 308 7.59 21.11 10.38
C TYR A 308 6.12 21.55 10.36
N VAL A 309 5.74 22.32 9.33
CA VAL A 309 4.36 22.72 9.08
C VAL A 309 3.61 21.54 8.46
N ARG A 310 2.44 21.21 9.03
CA ARG A 310 1.51 20.27 8.39
C ARG A 310 0.82 21.01 7.24
N LEU A 311 1.36 20.85 6.03
CA LEU A 311 0.85 21.49 4.81
C LEU A 311 -0.67 21.38 4.70
N LYS A 312 -1.32 22.52 4.50
CA LYS A 312 -2.72 22.61 4.11
C LYS A 312 -2.85 22.27 2.63
N ARG A 313 -4.07 21.97 2.17
CA ARG A 313 -4.34 21.79 0.73
C ARG A 313 -3.93 23.07 -0.02
N LYS A 314 -3.24 22.89 -1.15
CA LYS A 314 -2.54 23.89 -1.98
C LYS A 314 -1.20 24.45 -1.47
N GLU A 315 -0.68 24.08 -0.31
CA GLU A 315 0.70 24.42 0.08
C GLU A 315 1.69 23.38 -0.48
N GLN A 316 2.78 23.81 -1.13
CA GLN A 316 3.90 22.95 -1.54
C GLN A 316 5.13 23.19 -0.63
N ALA A 317 6.02 22.21 -0.55
CA ALA A 317 7.33 22.35 0.11
C ALA A 317 8.38 21.47 -0.57
N ASN A 318 9.61 21.99 -0.70
CA ASN A 318 10.67 21.41 -1.54
C ASN A 318 11.20 20.04 -1.03
N MET A 319 10.84 19.60 0.19
CA MET A 319 11.19 18.28 0.71
C MET A 319 10.00 17.55 1.33
N VAL A 320 9.40 16.64 0.55
CA VAL A 320 8.47 15.64 1.06
C VAL A 320 9.26 14.49 1.69
N VAL A 321 9.15 14.30 3.01
CA VAL A 321 9.83 13.21 3.72
C VAL A 321 9.10 11.89 3.49
N LEU A 322 9.43 11.24 2.38
CA LEU A 322 9.07 9.85 2.09
C LEU A 322 9.66 8.92 3.16
N SER A 323 8.96 7.84 3.50
CA SER A 323 9.54 6.77 4.34
C SER A 323 10.65 6.04 3.58
N ASP A 324 11.66 5.48 4.25
CA ASP A 324 12.79 4.84 3.54
C ASP A 324 12.35 3.62 2.72
N THR A 325 11.33 2.89 3.18
CA THR A 325 10.64 1.85 2.39
C THR A 325 10.02 2.40 1.10
N GLU A 326 9.47 3.62 1.14
CA GLU A 326 8.85 4.28 0.00
C GLU A 326 9.89 4.92 -0.94
N LYS A 327 10.98 5.49 -0.40
CA LYS A 327 12.17 5.89 -1.18
C LYS A 327 12.71 4.69 -1.95
N TYR A 328 12.91 3.56 -1.26
CA TYR A 328 13.38 2.31 -1.86
C TYR A 328 12.40 1.79 -2.91
N ALA A 329 11.10 1.72 -2.62
CA ALA A 329 10.10 1.24 -3.57
C ALA A 329 9.98 2.14 -4.82
N ARG A 330 10.09 3.45 -4.67
CA ARG A 330 10.13 4.40 -5.81
C ARG A 330 11.44 4.29 -6.59
N ALA A 331 12.59 4.19 -5.92
CA ALA A 331 13.88 4.02 -6.56
C ALA A 331 13.92 2.71 -7.37
N VAL A 332 13.45 1.59 -6.80
CA VAL A 332 13.29 0.33 -7.52
C VAL A 332 12.32 0.51 -8.69
N ALA A 333 11.13 1.09 -8.52
CA ALA A 333 10.20 1.28 -9.64
C ALA A 333 10.74 2.17 -10.78
N VAL A 334 11.66 3.10 -10.49
CA VAL A 334 12.32 3.96 -11.49
C VAL A 334 13.53 3.27 -12.15
N PHE A 335 14.36 2.57 -11.38
CA PHE A 335 15.60 1.97 -11.87
C PHE A 335 15.46 0.52 -12.35
N GLU A 336 14.49 -0.26 -11.86
CA GLU A 336 14.31 -1.67 -12.23
C GLU A 336 14.05 -1.85 -13.74
N PRO A 337 13.18 -1.07 -14.43
CA PRO A 337 13.05 -1.12 -15.89
C PRO A 337 14.32 -0.70 -16.64
N LEU A 338 15.17 0.12 -16.02
CA LEU A 338 16.44 0.57 -16.60
C LEU A 338 17.55 -0.47 -16.40
N ILE A 339 17.56 -1.17 -15.26
CA ILE A 339 18.43 -2.31 -14.98
C ILE A 339 18.05 -3.48 -15.90
N GLU A 340 16.77 -3.82 -16.04
CA GLU A 340 16.28 -4.81 -17.01
C GLU A 340 16.75 -4.46 -18.44
N LYS A 341 16.65 -3.19 -18.83
CA LYS A 341 17.15 -2.72 -20.13
C LYS A 341 18.67 -2.87 -20.26
N LEU A 342 19.44 -2.41 -19.27
CA LEU A 342 20.91 -2.52 -19.29
C LEU A 342 21.38 -3.99 -19.36
N CYS A 343 20.69 -4.91 -18.66
CA CYS A 343 20.96 -6.34 -18.69
C CYS A 343 20.63 -7.03 -20.03
N THR A 344 19.93 -6.36 -20.95
CA THR A 344 19.63 -6.89 -22.31
C THR A 344 20.52 -6.28 -23.41
N LEU A 345 21.48 -5.42 -23.06
CA LEU A 345 22.42 -4.81 -24.00
C LEU A 345 23.66 -5.68 -24.27
N SER A 346 24.32 -5.46 -25.42
CA SER A 346 25.68 -5.95 -25.61
C SER A 346 26.63 -5.26 -24.63
N THR A 347 27.79 -5.86 -24.34
CA THR A 347 28.82 -5.25 -23.48
C THR A 347 29.25 -3.87 -23.96
N ILE A 348 29.31 -3.66 -25.29
CA ILE A 348 29.68 -2.38 -25.90
C ILE A 348 28.58 -1.33 -25.65
N ASP A 349 27.33 -1.68 -25.94
CA ASP A 349 26.18 -0.79 -25.74
C ASP A 349 25.95 -0.45 -24.26
N TYR A 350 26.17 -1.42 -23.37
CA TYR A 350 26.12 -1.25 -21.92
C TYR A 350 27.09 -0.15 -21.47
N TYR A 351 28.36 -0.22 -21.86
CA TYR A 351 29.34 0.80 -21.50
C TYR A 351 29.02 2.16 -22.15
N GLN A 352 28.55 2.20 -23.40
CA GLN A 352 28.10 3.45 -24.03
C GLN A 352 26.93 4.10 -23.29
N GLN A 353 25.94 3.32 -22.82
CA GLN A 353 24.83 3.84 -22.02
C GLN A 353 25.31 4.28 -20.63
N MET A 354 26.21 3.53 -20.00
CA MET A 354 26.77 3.89 -18.69
C MET A 354 27.59 5.18 -18.76
N SER A 355 28.36 5.41 -19.82
CA SER A 355 29.06 6.69 -20.07
C SER A 355 28.11 7.88 -20.24
N LYS A 356 26.96 7.69 -20.92
CA LYS A 356 25.91 8.72 -21.04
C LYS A 356 25.28 9.03 -19.69
N TRP A 357 24.97 8.01 -18.88
CA TRP A 357 24.46 8.18 -17.51
C TRP A 357 25.46 8.88 -16.59
N LYS A 358 26.75 8.52 -16.68
CA LYS A 358 27.81 9.20 -15.94
C LYS A 358 27.82 10.71 -16.21
N ALA A 359 27.84 11.12 -17.49
CA ALA A 359 27.83 12.53 -17.87
C ALA A 359 26.57 13.29 -17.37
N VAL A 360 25.39 12.67 -17.42
CA VAL A 360 24.16 13.27 -16.88
C VAL A 360 24.25 13.48 -15.37
N ILE A 361 24.78 12.51 -14.64
CA ILE A 361 24.96 12.60 -13.17
C ILE A 361 26.00 13.66 -12.81
N GLU A 362 27.14 13.70 -13.49
CA GLU A 362 28.21 14.68 -13.25
C GLU A 362 27.71 16.12 -13.48
N ASN A 363 26.91 16.37 -14.53
CA ASN A 363 26.29 17.67 -14.76
C ASN A 363 25.28 18.07 -13.66
N ASN A 364 24.40 17.15 -13.25
CA ASN A 364 23.39 17.42 -12.20
C ASN A 364 24.04 17.67 -10.82
N ILE A 365 25.19 17.05 -10.54
CA ILE A 365 25.96 17.29 -9.30
C ILE A 365 26.64 18.67 -9.34
N ALA A 366 27.13 19.12 -10.52
CA ALA A 366 27.67 20.46 -10.67
C ALA A 366 26.61 21.56 -10.47
N GLU A 367 25.39 21.36 -10.98
CA GLU A 367 24.28 22.31 -10.85
C GLU A 367 23.73 22.40 -9.41
N SER A 368 23.66 21.27 -8.69
CA SER A 368 23.06 21.22 -7.34
C SER A 368 23.95 21.71 -6.20
N GLY A 369 25.24 22.01 -6.46
CA GLY A 369 26.19 22.46 -5.44
C GLY A 369 25.94 23.87 -4.86
N ALA A 370 25.05 24.67 -5.46
CA ALA A 370 24.86 26.08 -5.10
C ALA A 370 23.87 26.35 -3.96
N GLU A 371 22.84 25.51 -3.74
CA GLU A 371 21.64 25.89 -2.98
C GLU A 371 21.27 24.95 -1.81
N THR A 372 22.12 24.77 -0.78
CA THR A 372 21.65 24.09 0.45
C THR A 372 22.34 24.56 1.74
N THR A 373 21.81 25.62 2.39
CA THR A 373 22.02 25.83 3.84
C THR A 373 20.75 26.29 4.59
N SER A 374 20.05 25.37 5.27
CA SER A 374 19.42 25.57 6.61
C SER A 374 18.52 24.40 7.04
N ALA A 375 18.95 23.63 8.04
CA ALA A 375 18.11 22.65 8.76
C ALA A 375 17.66 23.20 10.13
N THR A 376 16.64 22.60 10.76
CA THR A 376 16.42 22.49 12.25
C THR A 376 15.14 21.69 12.61
N THR A 377 14.33 22.10 13.61
CA THR A 377 13.54 21.17 14.46
C THR A 377 12.25 21.78 15.08
N VAL A 378 11.30 20.93 15.51
CA VAL A 378 10.02 21.30 16.20
C VAL A 378 9.74 20.47 17.46
N ALA A 379 9.00 21.06 18.41
CA ALA A 379 8.41 20.42 19.59
C ALA A 379 6.86 20.59 19.64
N GLN A 380 6.20 19.92 20.59
CA GLN A 380 4.77 19.57 20.53
C GLN A 380 3.77 20.52 21.23
N GLY A 381 2.50 20.42 20.80
CA GLY A 381 1.26 20.51 21.59
C GLY A 381 0.20 19.69 20.84
N ASP A 382 -0.40 18.64 21.40
CA ASP A 382 -1.51 18.64 22.39
C ASP A 382 -2.87 18.95 21.72
N SER A 383 -3.92 18.13 21.85
CA SER A 383 -4.05 16.81 22.54
C SER A 383 -5.10 15.93 21.75
N ASP A 384 -6.01 15.07 22.23
CA ASP A 384 -6.43 14.59 23.57
C ASP A 384 -7.19 13.21 23.48
N SER A 385 -8.03 12.90 24.48
CA SER A 385 -9.01 11.79 24.66
C SER A 385 -9.84 11.34 23.42
N ASP A 386 -10.46 10.14 23.39
CA ASP A 386 -10.64 9.12 24.44
C ASP A 386 -10.72 7.66 23.90
N SER A 387 -10.87 6.68 24.82
CA SER A 387 -11.23 5.24 24.69
C SER A 387 -10.45 4.37 23.67
N PHE A 388 -9.67 3.36 24.09
CA PHE A 388 -10.02 2.02 24.59
C PHE A 388 -9.92 0.96 23.46
N LEU A 389 -9.61 -0.30 23.80
CA LEU A 389 -9.52 -1.38 22.80
C LEU A 389 -10.89 -2.01 22.60
N ASP A 390 -11.55 -1.74 21.48
CA ASP A 390 -11.66 -2.72 20.39
C ASP A 390 -12.33 -2.11 19.15
N GLN A 391 -12.67 -2.94 18.15
CA GLN A 391 -13.52 -2.63 16.99
C GLN A 391 -13.03 -1.51 16.04
N LEU A 392 -12.37 -1.92 14.96
CA LEU A 392 -12.99 -1.82 13.63
C LEU A 392 -12.34 -2.80 12.67
N ASP A 393 -13.16 -3.48 11.88
CA ASP A 393 -12.88 -4.87 11.49
C ASP A 393 -11.95 -5.02 10.29
N TYR A 394 -11.11 -6.06 10.32
CA TYR A 394 -10.40 -6.57 9.14
C TYR A 394 -11.28 -7.50 8.29
N ALA A 395 -12.32 -8.10 8.89
CA ALA A 395 -13.34 -8.85 8.18
C ALA A 395 -14.17 -7.92 7.29
N ASP A 396 -14.70 -6.79 7.80
CA ASP A 396 -15.41 -5.78 6.98
C ASP A 396 -14.60 -5.37 5.74
N ALA A 397 -13.32 -5.04 5.93
CA ALA A 397 -12.45 -4.60 4.84
C ALA A 397 -12.22 -5.70 3.78
N MET A 398 -12.26 -6.98 4.16
CA MET A 398 -12.19 -8.10 3.23
C MET A 398 -13.56 -8.46 2.63
N ALA A 399 -14.64 -8.40 3.41
CA ALA A 399 -16.00 -8.70 3.00
C ALA A 399 -16.52 -7.69 1.98
N ILE A 400 -16.17 -6.40 2.12
CA ILE A 400 -16.45 -5.37 1.11
C ILE A 400 -15.70 -5.68 -0.19
N ILE A 401 -14.43 -6.10 -0.10
CA ILE A 401 -13.61 -6.49 -1.26
C ILE A 401 -14.14 -7.76 -1.94
N GLU A 402 -14.65 -8.73 -1.19
CA GLU A 402 -15.28 -9.95 -1.73
C GLU A 402 -16.69 -9.65 -2.30
N ALA A 403 -17.49 -8.78 -1.66
CA ALA A 403 -18.82 -8.37 -2.12
C ALA A 403 -18.78 -7.50 -3.39
N GLU A 404 -17.88 -6.51 -3.49
CA GLU A 404 -17.69 -5.73 -4.73
C GLU A 404 -17.22 -6.64 -5.89
N GLN A 405 -16.42 -7.68 -5.61
CA GLN A 405 -16.02 -8.67 -6.62
C GLN A 405 -17.17 -9.62 -7.03
N GLY A 406 -18.16 -9.85 -6.16
CA GLY A 406 -19.41 -10.54 -6.50
C GLY A 406 -20.31 -9.68 -7.39
N LEU A 407 -20.67 -8.48 -6.91
CA LEU A 407 -21.56 -7.54 -7.60
C LEU A 407 -21.03 -7.14 -8.99
N ALA A 408 -19.72 -7.00 -9.16
CA ALA A 408 -19.10 -6.74 -10.47
C ALA A 408 -19.34 -7.86 -11.51
N MET A 409 -19.61 -9.10 -11.08
CA MET A 409 -19.96 -10.20 -11.98
C MET A 409 -21.46 -10.20 -12.35
N GLU A 410 -22.34 -9.86 -11.41
CA GLU A 410 -23.78 -9.77 -11.68
C GLU A 410 -24.11 -8.62 -12.65
N VAL A 411 -23.49 -7.45 -12.47
CA VAL A 411 -23.64 -6.31 -13.39
C VAL A 411 -23.11 -6.67 -14.80
N GLY A 412 -22.05 -7.48 -14.89
CA GLY A 412 -21.57 -8.02 -16.17
C GLY A 412 -22.58 -8.95 -16.87
N SER A 413 -23.23 -9.82 -16.10
CA SER A 413 -24.28 -10.74 -16.58
C SER A 413 -25.52 -9.98 -17.07
N LEU A 414 -25.97 -8.97 -16.32
CA LEU A 414 -27.09 -8.11 -16.70
C LEU A 414 -26.78 -7.25 -17.93
N GLY A 415 -25.57 -6.68 -18.02
CA GLY A 415 -25.12 -5.95 -19.21
C GLY A 415 -25.10 -6.81 -20.48
N GLY A 416 -24.64 -8.06 -20.38
CA GLY A 416 -24.70 -9.02 -21.49
C GLY A 416 -26.13 -9.33 -21.94
N ARG A 417 -27.05 -9.54 -20.99
CA ARG A 417 -28.49 -9.76 -21.30
C ARG A 417 -29.14 -8.53 -21.94
N ALA A 418 -28.87 -7.33 -21.44
CA ALA A 418 -29.40 -6.09 -22.00
C ALA A 418 -28.91 -5.83 -23.45
N SER A 419 -27.65 -6.15 -23.76
CA SER A 419 -27.13 -6.07 -25.12
C SER A 419 -27.75 -7.11 -26.06
N ALA A 420 -27.90 -8.36 -25.62
CA ALA A 420 -28.55 -9.40 -26.41
C ALA A 420 -30.02 -9.07 -26.72
N GLN A 421 -30.74 -8.53 -25.74
CA GLN A 421 -32.15 -8.17 -25.90
C GLN A 421 -32.35 -6.94 -26.80
N LYS A 422 -31.41 -5.97 -26.82
CA LYS A 422 -31.42 -4.88 -27.83
C LYS A 422 -31.11 -5.37 -29.25
N LEU A 423 -30.21 -6.35 -29.41
CA LEU A 423 -29.92 -6.93 -30.73
C LEU A 423 -31.10 -7.71 -31.31
N LEU A 424 -31.81 -8.49 -30.50
CA LEU A 424 -33.00 -9.24 -30.93
C LEU A 424 -34.16 -8.33 -31.39
N VAL A 425 -34.34 -7.17 -30.76
CA VAL A 425 -35.37 -6.20 -31.17
C VAL A 425 -35.01 -5.51 -32.49
N ALA A 426 -33.71 -5.27 -32.76
CA ALA A 426 -33.27 -4.64 -34.00
C ALA A 426 -33.45 -5.52 -35.25
N SER A 427 -33.53 -6.84 -35.11
CA SER A 427 -33.71 -7.81 -36.21
C SER A 427 -35.17 -8.14 -36.55
N GLY A 428 -36.16 -7.50 -35.91
CA GLY A 428 -37.55 -7.96 -35.91
C GLY A 428 -38.59 -7.14 -36.69
N SER A 429 -38.22 -6.28 -37.65
CA SER A 429 -39.19 -5.32 -38.25
C SER A 429 -38.97 -4.95 -39.73
N THR A 430 -38.79 -5.92 -40.64
CA THR A 430 -38.72 -5.67 -42.10
C THR A 430 -39.39 -6.76 -42.97
N VAL A 431 -40.55 -7.31 -42.58
CA VAL A 431 -41.41 -8.07 -43.51
C VAL A 431 -42.89 -7.76 -43.27
N SER A 432 -43.52 -7.05 -44.21
CA SER A 432 -44.96 -7.12 -44.51
C SER A 432 -45.24 -6.44 -45.87
N GLN A 433 -46.37 -6.79 -46.50
CA GLN A 433 -46.87 -6.30 -47.79
C GLN A 433 -46.06 -6.65 -49.05
N ALA A 434 -46.38 -7.81 -49.64
CA ALA A 434 -46.72 -7.93 -51.07
C ALA A 434 -47.45 -9.26 -51.32
N ASN A 435 -48.76 -9.17 -51.61
CA ASN A 435 -49.70 -10.25 -52.00
C ASN A 435 -49.66 -11.55 -51.19
#